data_AF-A0A350Y8S9-F1
#
_entry.id   AF-A0A350Y8S9-F1
#
_cell.length_a   1.000
_cell.length_b   1.000
_cell.length_c   1.000
_cell.angle_alpha   90.00
_cell.angle_beta   90.00
_cell.angle_gamma   90.00
#
_symmetry.space_group_name_H-M   'P 1'
#
loop_
_entity.id
_entity.type
_entity.pdbx_description
1 polymer ?
#
loop_
_entity_poly.entity_id
_entity_poly.type
_entity_poly.pdbx_seq_one_letter_code
_entity_poly.pdbx_strand_id
1 'polypeptide(L)'
;MYLNETALSVVESWIAIRGRKPGALLCPIRKGGEIELRHMTPQAVLLIVQKRAKEAGVDSFSPHDFRRTFCSDLLDAGVDIVTVQKLAGHASPVTTAKYDRRGEETKRKAVQCLGF
;
A
#
# COMPACT_ATOMS: atom_id res chain seq x y z
N MET A 1 9.14 2.09 -8.67
CA MET A 1 8.11 1.40 -7.86
C MET A 1 8.29 -0.07 -8.09
N TYR A 2 8.36 -0.88 -7.04
CA TYR A 2 8.57 -2.33 -7.12
C TYR A 2 7.26 -3.02 -6.76
N LEU A 3 6.88 -4.04 -7.52
CA LEU A 3 5.71 -4.88 -7.27
C LEU A 3 6.20 -6.31 -7.03
N ASN A 4 5.60 -7.00 -6.06
CA ASN A 4 5.79 -8.44 -5.96
C ASN A 4 5.01 -9.15 -7.07
N GLU A 5 5.30 -10.44 -7.27
CA GLU A 5 4.70 -11.25 -8.34
C GLU A 5 3.16 -11.25 -8.28
N THR A 6 2.60 -11.35 -7.07
CA THR A 6 1.15 -11.31 -6.86
C THR A 6 0.54 -9.99 -7.32
N ALA A 7 1.09 -8.85 -6.91
CA ALA A 7 0.60 -7.54 -7.30
C ALA A 7 0.78 -7.29 -8.80
N LEU A 8 1.89 -7.74 -9.37
CA LEU A 8 2.14 -7.65 -10.80
C LEU A 8 1.07 -8.40 -11.60
N SER A 9 0.78 -9.65 -11.23
CA SER A 9 -0.25 -10.48 -11.86
C SER A 9 -1.65 -9.82 -11.84
N VAL A 10 -2.01 -9.20 -10.72
CA VAL A 10 -3.30 -8.47 -10.60
C VAL A 10 -3.33 -7.24 -11.52
N VAL A 11 -2.23 -6.49 -11.58
CA VAL A 11 -2.13 -5.31 -12.46
C VAL A 11 -2.16 -5.72 -13.92
N GLU A 12 -1.48 -6.80 -14.31
CA GLU A 12 -1.51 -7.35 -15.67
C GLU A 12 -2.91 -7.81 -16.07
N SER A 13 -3.61 -8.51 -15.18
CA SER A 13 -5.00 -8.91 -15.37
C SER A 13 -5.91 -7.70 -15.60
N TRP A 14 -5.70 -6.63 -14.83
CA TRP A 14 -6.44 -5.39 -15.03
C TRP A 14 -6.09 -4.71 -16.36
N ILE A 15 -4.80 -4.64 -16.73
CA ILE A 15 -4.36 -4.05 -18.01
C ILE A 15 -4.92 -4.81 -19.21
N ALA A 16 -5.12 -6.13 -19.11
CA ALA A 16 -5.77 -6.92 -20.15
C ALA A 16 -7.22 -6.45 -20.40
N ILE A 17 -7.93 -6.01 -19.37
CA ILE A 17 -9.31 -5.50 -19.44
C ILE A 17 -9.34 -4.02 -19.82
N ARG A 18 -8.53 -3.20 -19.15
CA ARG A 18 -8.44 -1.74 -19.32
C ARG A 18 -7.77 -1.33 -20.63
N GLY A 19 -6.98 -2.21 -21.23
CA GLY A 19 -6.20 -1.97 -22.44
C GLY A 19 -4.90 -1.20 -22.19
N ARG A 20 -4.01 -1.20 -23.19
CA ARG A 20 -2.64 -0.64 -23.08
C ARG A 20 -2.49 0.83 -23.49
N LYS A 21 -3.59 1.54 -23.76
CA LYS A 21 -3.54 2.96 -24.14
C LYS A 21 -2.90 3.79 -23.01
N PRO A 22 -2.06 4.80 -23.30
CA PRO A 22 -1.56 5.69 -22.25
C PRO A 22 -2.69 6.35 -21.46
N GLY A 23 -2.45 6.65 -20.17
CA GLY A 23 -3.42 7.33 -19.31
C GLY A 23 -3.51 6.73 -17.91
N ALA A 24 -4.58 7.06 -17.18
CA ALA A 24 -4.79 6.59 -15.82
C ALA A 24 -4.80 5.06 -15.73
N LEU A 25 -4.13 4.50 -14.71
CA LEU A 25 -4.15 3.07 -14.43
C LEU A 25 -5.50 2.67 -13.81
N LEU A 26 -5.90 3.36 -12.73
CA LEU A 26 -7.21 3.19 -12.10
C LEU A 26 -8.24 4.10 -12.77
N CYS A 27 -9.20 3.49 -13.44
CA CYS A 27 -10.22 4.14 -14.26
C CYS A 27 -11.62 3.89 -13.69
N PRO A 28 -12.53 4.88 -13.71
CA PRO A 28 -13.95 4.65 -13.45
C PRO A 28 -14.56 3.68 -14.46
N ILE A 29 -15.46 2.82 -13.97
CA ILE A 29 -16.22 1.88 -14.80
C ILE A 29 -17.70 2.23 -14.62
N ARG A 30 -18.41 2.51 -15.73
CA ARG A 30 -19.85 2.77 -15.70
C ARG A 30 -20.64 1.49 -15.42
N LYS A 31 -21.90 1.63 -15.04
CA LYS A 31 -22.81 0.49 -14.80
C LYS A 31 -22.90 -0.48 -15.98
N GLY A 32 -22.73 0.00 -17.22
CA GLY A 32 -22.70 -0.82 -18.44
C GLY A 32 -21.34 -1.48 -18.77
N GLY A 33 -20.34 -1.37 -17.89
CA GLY A 33 -19.00 -1.94 -18.12
C GLY A 33 -18.04 -1.06 -18.91
N GLU A 34 -18.48 0.12 -19.37
CA GLU A 34 -17.64 1.06 -20.11
C GLU A 34 -16.55 1.67 -19.20
N ILE A 35 -15.30 1.58 -19.64
CA ILE A 35 -14.13 2.13 -18.95
C ILE A 35 -13.86 3.55 -19.45
N GLU A 36 -13.91 4.53 -18.54
CA GLU A 36 -13.54 5.91 -18.86
C GLU A 36 -12.04 6.10 -18.59
N LEU A 37 -11.24 6.41 -19.62
CA LEU A 37 -9.78 6.61 -19.51
C LEU A 37 -9.42 7.95 -18.85
N ARG A 38 -9.87 8.15 -17.62
CA ARG A 38 -9.57 9.28 -16.75
C ARG A 38 -9.21 8.79 -15.35
N HIS A 39 -8.59 9.66 -14.55
CA HIS A 39 -8.25 9.32 -13.17
C HIS A 39 -9.51 9.07 -12.34
N MET A 40 -9.51 7.97 -11.59
CA MET A 40 -10.45 7.76 -10.51
C MET A 40 -10.26 8.81 -9.41
N THR A 41 -11.36 9.31 -8.85
CA THR A 41 -11.28 10.29 -7.76
C THR A 41 -10.90 9.61 -6.45
N PRO A 42 -10.24 10.32 -5.52
CA PRO A 42 -9.93 9.77 -4.19
C PRO A 42 -11.18 9.26 -3.44
N GLN A 43 -12.30 9.98 -3.57
CA GLN A 43 -13.59 9.58 -3.01
C GLN A 43 -14.05 8.23 -3.56
N ALA A 44 -13.93 8.01 -4.87
CA ALA A 44 -14.34 6.75 -5.50
C ALA A 44 -13.46 5.59 -5.02
N VAL A 45 -12.15 5.79 -4.87
CA VAL A 45 -11.25 4.78 -4.28
C VAL A 45 -11.67 4.44 -2.85
N LEU A 46 -11.95 5.45 -2.02
CA LEU A 46 -12.43 5.23 -0.64
C LEU A 46 -13.73 4.42 -0.61
N LEU A 47 -14.70 4.77 -1.45
CA LEU A 47 -15.98 4.06 -1.52
C LEU A 47 -15.82 2.60 -1.98
N ILE A 48 -14.91 2.34 -2.92
CA ILE A 48 -14.59 0.97 -3.35
C ILE A 48 -14.03 0.18 -2.18
N VAL A 49 -13.07 0.74 -1.44
CA VAL A 49 -12.45 0.07 -0.28
C VAL A 49 -13.50 -0.21 0.81
N GLN A 50 -14.32 0.77 1.16
CA GLN A 50 -15.40 0.59 2.15
C GLN A 50 -16.41 -0.47 1.73
N LYS A 51 -16.78 -0.50 0.44
CA LYS A 51 -17.65 -1.54 -0.10
C LYS A 51 -17.02 -2.93 0.07
N ARG A 52 -15.72 -3.09 -0.24
CA ARG A 52 -15.01 -4.37 -0.08
C ARG A 52 -14.87 -4.78 1.38
N ALA A 53 -14.60 -3.83 2.29
CA ALA A 53 -14.55 -4.11 3.72
C ALA A 53 -15.90 -4.68 4.22
N LYS A 54 -17.01 -4.06 3.81
CA LYS A 54 -18.36 -4.54 4.12
C LYS A 54 -18.64 -5.94 3.56
N GLU A 55 -18.27 -6.19 2.30
CA GLU A 55 -18.44 -7.50 1.66
C GLU A 55 -17.61 -8.59 2.32
N ALA A 56 -16.42 -8.26 2.82
CA ALA A 56 -15.53 -9.17 3.54
C ALA A 56 -15.91 -9.37 5.02
N GLY A 57 -16.88 -8.59 5.55
CA GLY A 57 -17.29 -8.68 6.95
C GLY A 57 -16.25 -8.17 7.94
N VAL A 58 -15.37 -7.24 7.51
CA VAL A 58 -14.35 -6.63 8.37
C VAL A 58 -14.69 -5.17 8.67
N ASP A 59 -14.04 -4.62 9.70
CA ASP A 59 -14.19 -3.21 10.05
C ASP A 59 -13.82 -2.29 8.88
N SER A 60 -14.44 -1.12 8.85
CA SER A 60 -14.19 -0.11 7.82
C SER A 60 -12.77 0.43 7.94
N PHE A 61 -12.06 0.50 6.82
CA PHE A 61 -10.74 1.12 6.71
C PHE A 61 -10.64 1.97 5.44
N SER A 62 -9.61 2.80 5.39
CA SER A 62 -9.36 3.76 4.33
C SER A 62 -8.14 3.38 3.48
N PRO A 63 -7.95 3.98 2.29
CA PRO A 63 -6.74 3.80 1.50
C PRO A 63 -5.44 4.14 2.26
N HIS A 64 -5.52 5.04 3.26
CA HIS A 64 -4.36 5.39 4.07
C HIS A 64 -3.92 4.22 4.95
N ASP A 65 -4.85 3.39 5.43
CA ASP A 65 -4.54 2.25 6.30
C ASP A 65 -3.71 1.18 5.57
N PHE A 66 -3.92 0.98 4.26
CA PHE A 66 -3.02 0.15 3.45
C PHE A 66 -1.58 0.64 3.48
N ARG A 67 -1.36 1.97 3.42
CA ARG A 67 0.00 2.54 3.51
C ARG A 67 0.59 2.33 4.91
N ARG A 68 -0.23 2.43 5.96
CA ARG A 68 0.22 2.17 7.34
C ARG A 68 0.68 0.72 7.49
N THR A 69 -0.17 -0.22 7.08
CA THR A 69 0.14 -1.66 7.11
C THR A 69 1.38 -1.97 6.29
N PHE A 70 1.49 -1.46 5.05
CA PHE A 70 2.69 -1.62 4.23
C PHE A 70 3.97 -1.15 4.91
N CYS A 71 3.94 0.01 5.58
CA CYS A 71 5.12 0.50 6.30
C CYS A 71 5.43 -0.34 7.53
N SER A 72 4.42 -0.65 8.35
CA SER A 72 4.60 -1.45 9.55
C SER A 72 5.12 -2.86 9.24
N ASP A 73 4.54 -3.54 8.25
CA ASP A 73 4.92 -4.91 7.89
C ASP A 73 6.37 -4.99 7.41
N LEU A 74 6.84 -4.02 6.61
CA LEU A 74 8.23 -3.97 6.18
C LEU A 74 9.18 -3.70 7.34
N LEU A 75 8.81 -2.79 8.26
CA LEU A 75 9.63 -2.53 9.44
C LEU A 75 9.69 -3.77 10.32
N ASP A 76 8.56 -4.40 10.61
CA ASP A 76 8.46 -5.64 11.42
C ASP A 76 9.27 -6.79 10.78
N ALA A 77 9.34 -6.86 9.45
CA ALA A 77 10.21 -7.79 8.71
C ALA A 77 11.71 -7.44 8.76
N GLY A 78 12.10 -6.37 9.47
CA GLY A 78 13.49 -5.96 9.67
C GLY A 78 14.04 -5.03 8.59
N VAL A 79 13.21 -4.55 7.65
CA VAL A 79 13.65 -3.59 6.63
C VAL A 79 14.00 -2.25 7.31
N ASP A 80 15.08 -1.61 6.83
CA ASP A 80 15.53 -0.35 7.38
C ASP A 80 14.55 0.79 7.05
N ILE A 81 14.45 1.75 7.97
CA ILE A 81 13.48 2.85 7.89
C ILE A 81 13.67 3.74 6.66
N VAL A 82 14.90 3.89 6.15
CA VAL A 82 15.20 4.71 4.98
C VAL A 82 14.68 4.04 3.71
N THR A 83 14.84 2.72 3.60
CA THR A 83 14.27 1.94 2.51
C THR A 83 12.74 1.98 2.55
N VAL A 84 12.13 1.75 3.71
CA VAL A 84 10.65 1.82 3.85
C VAL A 84 10.14 3.21 3.50
N GLN A 85 10.82 4.29 3.93
CA GLN A 85 10.48 5.66 3.57
C GLN A 85 10.50 5.89 2.05
N LYS A 86 11.57 5.44 1.36
CA LYS A 86 11.71 5.57 -0.09
C LYS A 86 10.61 4.81 -0.82
N LEU A 87 10.27 3.60 -0.37
CA LEU A 87 9.20 2.78 -0.94
C LEU A 87 7.82 3.41 -0.74
N ALA A 88 7.57 3.99 0.44
CA ALA A 88 6.31 4.67 0.76
C ALA A 88 6.17 6.05 0.10
N GLY A 89 7.25 6.61 -0.43
CA GLY A 89 7.29 7.95 -1.03
C GLY A 89 7.16 9.07 0.01
N HIS A 90 7.54 8.84 1.26
CA HIS A 90 7.49 9.86 2.30
C HIS A 90 8.66 10.85 2.16
N ALA A 91 8.37 12.15 2.27
CA ALA A 91 9.39 13.19 2.23
C ALA A 91 10.33 13.17 3.45
N SER A 92 9.90 12.60 4.57
CA SER A 92 10.67 12.54 5.81
C SER A 92 10.62 11.15 6.46
N PRO A 93 11.75 10.63 6.98
CA PRO A 93 11.78 9.42 7.79
C PRO A 93 10.88 9.53 9.04
N VAL A 94 10.67 10.73 9.58
CA VAL A 94 9.81 10.97 10.75
C VAL A 94 8.37 10.54 10.48
N THR A 95 7.88 10.68 9.25
CA THR A 95 6.55 10.20 8.85
C THR A 95 6.48 8.68 8.88
N THR A 96 7.54 8.00 8.44
CA THR A 96 7.64 6.53 8.45
C THR A 96 7.81 5.99 9.87
N ALA A 97 8.56 6.69 10.73
CA ALA A 97 8.80 6.29 12.12
C ALA A 97 7.51 6.13 12.93
N LYS A 98 6.42 6.84 12.57
CA LYS A 98 5.10 6.67 13.18
C LYS A 98 4.50 5.27 13.00
N TYR A 99 5.02 4.47 12.06
CA TYR A 99 4.57 3.11 11.79
C TYR A 99 5.49 2.04 12.36
N ASP A 100 6.60 2.42 12.99
CA ASP A 100 7.52 1.46 13.60
C ASP A 100 6.94 0.96 14.94
N ARG A 101 6.55 -0.31 14.97
CA ARG A 101 5.98 -0.97 16.15
C ARG A 101 7.02 -1.76 16.95
N ARG A 102 8.24 -1.86 16.43
CA ARG A 102 9.28 -2.74 16.97
C ARG A 102 9.85 -2.30 18.32
N GLY A 103 9.50 -1.09 18.76
CA GLY A 103 9.62 -0.60 20.12
C GLY A 103 11.00 -0.79 20.77
N GLU A 104 10.98 -0.92 22.10
CA GLU A 104 12.19 -1.13 22.92
C GLU A 104 12.83 -2.52 22.72
N GLU A 105 12.06 -3.51 22.26
CA GLU A 105 12.57 -4.86 22.08
C GLU A 105 13.64 -4.94 20.99
N THR A 106 13.50 -4.18 19.91
CA THR A 106 14.53 -4.11 18.86
C THR A 106 15.80 -3.42 19.33
N LYS A 107 15.68 -2.37 20.15
CA LYS A 107 16.84 -1.72 20.78
C LYS A 107 17.56 -2.70 21.70
N ARG A 108 16.81 -3.48 22.49
CA ARG A 108 17.36 -4.51 23.39
C ARG A 108 18.11 -5.59 22.62
N LYS A 109 17.53 -6.14 21.55
CA LYS A 109 18.18 -7.13 20.67
C LYS A 109 19.45 -6.57 20.03
N ALA A 110 19.41 -5.33 19.54
CA ALA A 110 20.56 -4.68 18.93
C ALA A 110 21.75 -4.54 19.91
N VAL A 111 21.47 -4.18 21.17
CA VAL A 111 22.50 -4.10 22.22
C VAL A 111 23.04 -5.50 22.58
N GLN A 112 22.18 -6.52 22.62
CA GLN A 112 22.60 -7.90 22.91
C GLN A 112 23.49 -8.53 21.83
N CYS A 113 23.44 -8.03 20.59
CA CYS A 113 24.35 -8.47 19.53
C CYS A 113 25.78 -7.92 19.66
N LEU A 114 26.04 -7.01 20.62
CA LEU A 114 27.37 -6.49 20.87
C LEU A 114 28.17 -7.54 21.67
N GLY A 115 29.17 -8.13 21.02
CA GLY A 115 30.12 -9.04 21.68
C GLY A 115 31.23 -8.27 22.37
N PHE A 116 31.02 -7.93 23.64
CA PHE A 116 32.08 -7.53 24.57
C PHE A 116 32.06 -8.47 25.77
#